data_AF-A0A7R7XL42-F1
#
_entry.id   AF-A0A7R7XL42-F1
#
_cell.length_a   1.000
_cell.length_b   1.000
_cell.length_c   1.000
_cell.angle_alpha   90.00
_cell.angle_beta   90.00
_cell.angle_gamma   90.00
#
_symmetry.space_group_name_H-M   'P 1'
#
loop_
_entity.id
_entity.type
_entity.pdbx_description
1 polymer ?
#
loop_
_entity_poly.entity_id
_entity_poly.type
_entity_poly.pdbx_seq_one_letter_code
_entity_poly.pdbx_strand_id
1 'polypeptide(L)'
;MISPIPSWFWGFLDYNSCSFPALIRTVCIIRGIRNIITPGNQYFEFGVPREGSNDPVSREGTVSPLMYVKGIREIGYGVSMEVVGRLHDPRGVTGMLAVGAAMSVGDAVVVALFGRGKYSMVLWHLLVALYFSGMAYLRSQS
;
A
#
# COMPACT_ATOMS: atom_id res chain seq x y z
N MET A 1 -7.94 -30.50 -7.40
CA MET A 1 -6.54 -30.25 -7.78
C MET A 1 -6.20 -28.82 -7.41
N ILE A 2 -5.50 -28.62 -6.30
CA ILE A 2 -5.07 -27.30 -5.84
C ILE A 2 -3.77 -27.00 -6.58
N SER A 3 -3.72 -25.91 -7.36
CA SER A 3 -2.49 -25.50 -8.04
C SER A 3 -1.38 -25.29 -7.01
N PRO A 4 -0.12 -25.68 -7.31
CA PRO A 4 0.97 -25.44 -6.40
C PRO A 4 1.12 -23.93 -6.22
N ILE A 5 1.00 -23.48 -4.97
CA ILE A 5 1.23 -22.11 -4.57
C ILE A 5 2.60 -21.69 -5.14
N PRO A 6 2.68 -20.65 -5.98
CA PRO A 6 3.92 -20.30 -6.67
C PRO A 6 5.08 -20.04 -5.70
N SER A 7 6.30 -20.43 -6.06
CA SER A 7 7.48 -20.24 -5.19
C SER A 7 7.75 -18.77 -4.81
N TRP A 8 7.37 -17.83 -5.68
CA TRP A 8 7.43 -16.39 -5.38
C TRP A 8 6.48 -15.98 -4.26
N PHE A 9 5.37 -16.69 -4.05
CA PHE A 9 4.42 -16.43 -2.95
C PHE A 9 5.06 -16.79 -1.60
N TRP A 10 5.86 -17.86 -1.56
CA TRP A 10 6.66 -18.18 -0.37
C TRP A 10 7.77 -17.16 -0.15
N GLY A 11 8.44 -16.67 -1.20
CA GLY A 11 9.40 -15.55 -1.09
C GLY A 11 8.75 -14.21 -0.69
N PHE A 12 7.44 -14.04 -0.95
CA PHE A 12 6.64 -12.89 -0.50
C PHE A 12 6.24 -12.99 0.98
N LEU A 13 6.12 -14.22 1.51
CA LEU A 13 5.85 -14.50 2.92
C LEU A 13 7.12 -14.74 3.74
N ASP A 14 8.26 -14.97 3.09
CA ASP A 14 9.54 -15.21 3.74
C ASP A 14 10.11 -13.90 4.28
N TYR A 15 9.81 -13.66 5.55
CA TYR A 15 10.32 -12.56 6.35
C TYR A 15 11.87 -12.49 6.36
N ASN A 16 12.56 -13.63 6.29
CA ASN A 16 14.02 -13.67 6.34
C ASN A 16 14.68 -13.34 4.98
N SER A 17 13.89 -13.27 3.90
CA SER A 17 14.40 -12.88 2.59
C SER A 17 14.81 -11.40 2.59
N CYS A 18 16.10 -11.12 2.35
CA CYS A 18 16.65 -9.76 2.16
C CYS A 18 15.86 -8.92 1.12
N SER A 19 15.11 -9.58 0.26
CA SER A 19 14.28 -9.03 -0.82
C SER A 19 13.02 -8.30 -0.33
N PHE A 20 12.53 -8.58 0.88
CA PHE A 20 11.19 -8.13 1.30
C PHE A 20 11.07 -6.60 1.53
N PRO A 21 11.92 -5.95 2.35
CA PRO A 21 11.92 -4.49 2.46
C PRO A 21 12.23 -3.82 1.11
N ALA A 22 13.08 -4.46 0.31
CA ALA A 22 13.41 -4.03 -1.04
C ALA A 22 12.22 -4.15 -2.03
N LEU A 23 11.29 -5.07 -1.80
CA LEU A 23 10.07 -5.18 -2.58
C LEU A 23 9.10 -4.06 -2.21
N ILE A 24 8.84 -3.86 -0.90
CA ILE A 24 7.91 -2.82 -0.43
C ILE A 24 8.37 -1.43 -0.89
N ARG A 25 9.66 -1.08 -0.71
CA ARG A 25 10.18 0.22 -1.16
C ARG A 25 9.90 0.44 -2.65
N THR A 26 10.14 -0.59 -3.47
CA THR A 26 10.08 -0.49 -4.92
C THR A 26 8.64 -0.36 -5.38
N VAL A 27 7.75 -1.17 -4.81
CA VAL A 27 6.31 -1.09 -5.06
C VAL A 27 5.75 0.27 -4.66
N CYS A 28 6.10 0.80 -3.49
CA CYS A 28 5.64 2.12 -3.03
C CYS A 28 6.13 3.26 -3.94
N ILE A 29 7.39 3.24 -4.37
CA ILE A 29 7.93 4.25 -5.31
C ILE A 29 7.21 4.17 -6.66
N ILE A 30 7.07 2.97 -7.24
CA ILE A 30 6.41 2.79 -8.53
C ILE A 30 4.95 3.25 -8.47
N ARG A 31 4.22 2.86 -7.42
CA ARG A 31 2.82 3.27 -7.23
C ARG A 31 2.71 4.78 -7.09
N GLY A 32 3.58 5.41 -6.31
CA GLY A 32 3.54 6.86 -6.13
C GLY A 32 3.89 7.64 -7.41
N ILE A 33 4.87 7.17 -8.20
CA ILE A 33 5.18 7.75 -9.53
C ILE A 33 3.96 7.62 -10.45
N ARG A 34 3.34 6.44 -10.49
CA ARG A 34 2.15 6.20 -11.30
C ARG A 34 0.98 7.08 -10.89
N ASN A 35 0.88 7.41 -9.60
CA ASN A 35 -0.12 8.31 -9.08
C ASN A 35 0.10 9.76 -9.50
N ILE A 36 1.36 10.18 -9.68
CA ILE A 36 1.69 11.50 -10.23
C ILE A 36 1.42 11.58 -11.74
N ILE A 37 1.79 10.53 -12.50
CA ILE A 37 1.64 10.51 -13.96
C ILE A 37 0.18 10.28 -14.38
N THR A 38 -0.53 9.38 -13.69
CA THR A 38 -1.90 8.96 -14.05
C THR A 38 -2.86 8.98 -12.85
N PRO A 39 -3.05 10.12 -12.17
CA PRO A 39 -3.82 10.21 -10.93
C PRO A 39 -5.28 9.77 -11.13
N GLY A 40 -5.87 10.07 -12.28
CA GLY A 40 -7.26 9.69 -12.57
C GLY A 40 -7.52 8.19 -12.58
N ASN A 41 -6.52 7.35 -12.89
CA ASN A 41 -6.67 5.88 -12.87
C ASN A 41 -6.54 5.31 -11.45
N GLN A 42 -5.92 6.06 -10.55
CA GLN A 42 -5.67 5.64 -9.16
C GLN A 42 -6.94 5.67 -8.29
N TYR A 43 -7.96 6.44 -8.69
CA TYR A 43 -9.27 6.42 -8.06
C TYR A 43 -9.89 5.03 -8.04
N PHE A 44 -9.91 4.37 -9.20
CA PHE A 44 -10.47 3.03 -9.34
C PHE A 44 -9.71 2.01 -8.48
N GLU A 45 -8.39 2.08 -8.51
CA GLU A 45 -7.50 1.17 -7.77
C GLU A 45 -7.50 1.42 -6.27
N PHE A 46 -7.71 2.66 -5.86
CA PHE A 46 -7.86 3.01 -4.46
C PHE A 46 -9.21 2.56 -3.92
N GLY A 47 -10.24 2.56 -4.77
CA GLY A 47 -11.60 2.16 -4.41
C GLY A 47 -12.54 3.34 -4.18
N VAL A 48 -12.25 4.53 -4.71
CA VAL A 48 -13.10 5.72 -4.58
C VAL A 48 -13.46 6.31 -5.95
N PRO A 49 -14.66 6.90 -6.12
CA PRO A 49 -15.07 7.61 -7.34
C PRO A 49 -14.25 8.90 -7.52
N ARG A 50 -14.12 9.38 -8.77
CA ARG A 50 -13.58 10.72 -9.05
C ARG A 50 -14.46 11.81 -8.46
N GLU A 51 -13.88 12.99 -8.22
CA GLU A 51 -14.60 14.13 -7.64
C GLU A 51 -15.72 14.59 -8.58
N GLY A 52 -16.92 14.75 -8.03
CA GLY A 52 -18.11 15.16 -8.78
C GLY A 52 -18.79 14.04 -9.60
N SER A 53 -18.19 12.85 -9.68
CA SER A 53 -18.87 11.66 -10.24
C SER A 53 -19.64 10.95 -9.13
N ASN A 54 -20.83 10.44 -9.43
CA ASN A 54 -21.56 9.52 -8.56
C ASN A 54 -21.19 8.04 -8.78
N ASP A 55 -20.64 7.73 -9.95
CA ASP A 55 -20.27 6.38 -10.36
C ASP A 55 -18.79 6.07 -10.04
N PRO A 56 -18.50 5.02 -9.23
CA PRO A 56 -17.15 4.55 -8.91
C PRO A 56 -16.31 4.04 -10.09
N VAL A 57 -16.93 3.79 -11.24
CA VAL A 57 -16.28 3.27 -12.45
C VAL A 57 -16.14 4.36 -13.53
N SER A 58 -16.93 5.42 -13.42
CA SER A 58 -16.87 6.54 -14.35
C SER A 58 -15.51 7.23 -14.32
N ARG A 59 -14.99 7.52 -15.51
CA ARG A 59 -13.80 8.36 -15.73
C ARG A 59 -14.18 9.84 -15.80
N GLU A 60 -15.44 10.19 -15.67
CA GLU A 60 -15.91 11.56 -15.59
C GLU A 60 -15.61 12.11 -14.19
N GLY A 61 -15.55 13.44 -14.06
CA GLY A 61 -15.19 14.12 -12.83
C GLY A 61 -13.74 14.60 -12.80
N THR A 62 -13.43 15.40 -11.78
CA THR A 62 -12.14 16.06 -11.64
C THR A 62 -11.16 15.24 -10.81
N VAL A 63 -9.88 15.43 -11.08
CA VAL A 63 -8.82 14.83 -10.26
C VAL A 63 -8.55 15.75 -9.08
N SER A 64 -8.74 15.22 -7.88
CA SER A 64 -8.38 15.93 -6.64
C SER A 64 -6.86 16.06 -6.53
N PRO A 65 -6.37 17.24 -6.10
CA PRO A 65 -4.97 17.41 -5.69
C PRO A 65 -4.51 16.37 -4.66
N LEU A 66 -5.44 15.85 -3.85
CA LEU A 66 -5.16 14.83 -2.84
C LEU A 66 -4.58 13.53 -3.45
N MET A 67 -4.89 13.25 -4.71
CA MET A 67 -4.36 12.08 -5.41
C MET A 67 -2.85 12.22 -5.65
N TYR A 68 -2.37 13.43 -5.97
CA TYR A 68 -0.94 13.72 -6.07
C TYR A 68 -0.25 13.65 -4.70
N VAL A 69 -0.88 14.18 -3.65
CA VAL A 69 -0.38 14.11 -2.27
C VAL A 69 -0.21 12.65 -1.83
N LYS A 70 -1.17 11.77 -2.16
CA LYS A 70 -1.04 10.33 -1.95
C LYS A 70 0.18 9.76 -2.70
N GLY A 71 0.43 10.20 -3.93
CA GLY A 71 1.61 9.76 -4.70
C GLY A 71 2.92 10.16 -4.01
N ILE A 72 3.03 11.40 -3.55
CA ILE A 72 4.19 11.90 -2.78
C ILE A 72 4.37 11.10 -1.49
N ARG A 73 3.27 10.80 -0.78
CA ARG A 73 3.27 9.97 0.42
C ARG A 73 3.81 8.56 0.16
N GLU A 74 3.37 7.89 -0.91
CA GLU A 74 3.84 6.55 -1.27
C GLU A 74 5.34 6.56 -1.66
N ILE A 75 5.79 7.56 -2.43
CA ILE A 75 7.23 7.73 -2.74
C ILE A 75 8.03 7.97 -1.46
N GLY A 76 7.59 8.91 -0.62
CA GLY A 76 8.26 9.26 0.63
C GLY A 76 8.38 8.08 1.58
N TYR A 77 7.33 7.26 1.68
CA TYR A 77 7.37 6.02 2.46
C TYR A 77 8.40 5.02 1.89
N GLY A 78 8.41 4.80 0.58
CA GLY A 78 9.38 3.91 -0.06
C GLY A 78 10.83 4.38 0.10
N VAL A 79 11.09 5.68 -0.06
CA VAL A 79 12.42 6.28 0.17
C VAL A 79 12.83 6.16 1.63
N SER A 80 11.91 6.42 2.57
CA SER A 80 12.19 6.30 4.01
C SER A 80 12.55 4.87 4.38
N MET A 81 11.83 3.88 3.83
CA MET A 81 12.13 2.47 4.04
C MET A 81 13.52 2.08 3.48
N GLU A 82 13.92 2.65 2.35
CA GLU A 82 15.27 2.46 1.80
C GLU A 82 16.36 3.05 2.70
N VAL A 83 16.18 4.28 3.17
CA VAL A 83 17.14 4.94 4.07
C VAL A 83 17.30 4.13 5.35
N VAL A 84 16.19 3.77 5.98
CA VAL A 84 16.19 2.97 7.21
C VAL A 84 16.81 1.59 6.98
N GLY A 85 16.55 0.96 5.84
CA GLY A 85 17.18 -0.31 5.45
C GLY A 85 18.71 -0.20 5.32
N ARG A 86 19.23 0.91 4.79
CA ARG A 86 20.68 1.16 4.67
C ARG A 86 21.35 1.50 5.99
N LEU A 87 20.63 2.03 6.95
CA LEU A 87 21.15 2.28 8.30
C LEU A 87 21.33 0.97 9.10
N HIS A 88 20.91 -0.18 8.55
CA HIS A 88 20.97 -1.49 9.19
C HIS A 88 20.31 -1.52 10.58
N ASP A 89 19.34 -0.62 10.83
CA ASP A 89 18.57 -0.58 12.07
C ASP A 89 17.32 -1.48 11.95
N PRO A 90 17.29 -2.67 12.60
CA PRO A 90 16.16 -3.59 12.50
C PRO A 90 14.88 -3.01 13.10
N ARG A 91 15.00 -2.12 14.09
CA ARG A 91 13.87 -1.47 14.75
C ARG A 91 13.24 -0.42 13.84
N GLY A 92 14.06 0.33 13.10
CA GLY A 92 13.57 1.27 12.11
C GLY A 92 12.69 0.60 11.05
N VAL A 93 13.12 -0.53 10.47
CA VAL A 93 12.33 -1.24 9.45
C VAL A 93 11.00 -1.73 10.04
N THR A 94 11.04 -2.23 11.27
CA THR A 94 9.85 -2.66 12.02
C THR A 94 8.89 -1.49 12.26
N GLY A 95 9.41 -0.33 12.65
CA GLY A 95 8.63 0.90 12.81
C GLY A 95 8.01 1.36 11.49
N MET A 96 8.75 1.29 10.38
CA MET A 96 8.22 1.60 9.05
C MET A 96 7.07 0.67 8.66
N LEU A 97 7.19 -0.64 8.90
CA LEU A 97 6.09 -1.58 8.65
C LEU A 97 4.85 -1.26 9.49
N ALA A 98 5.03 -0.88 10.77
CA ALA A 98 3.92 -0.44 11.61
C ALA A 98 3.25 0.84 11.07
N VAL A 99 4.04 1.80 10.57
CA VAL A 99 3.51 2.99 9.88
C VAL A 99 2.73 2.58 8.62
N GLY A 100 3.24 1.66 7.81
CA GLY A 100 2.55 1.14 6.64
C GLY A 100 1.23 0.47 6.99
N ALA A 101 1.18 -0.31 8.07
CA ALA A 101 -0.04 -0.92 8.57
C ALA A 101 -1.09 0.14 8.93
N ALA A 102 -0.68 1.16 9.71
CA ALA A 102 -1.57 2.26 10.09
C ALA A 102 -2.08 3.05 8.88
N MET A 103 -1.21 3.33 7.90
CA MET A 103 -1.60 3.97 6.64
C MET A 103 -2.64 3.14 5.88
N SER A 104 -2.46 1.82 5.82
CA SER A 104 -3.37 0.91 5.15
C SER A 104 -4.73 0.82 5.84
N VAL A 105 -4.78 0.88 7.17
CA VAL A 105 -6.04 1.03 7.92
C VAL A 105 -6.71 2.37 7.58
N GLY A 106 -5.94 3.46 7.53
CA GLY A 106 -6.45 4.76 7.10
C GLY A 106 -7.06 4.74 5.70
N ASP A 107 -6.37 4.11 4.74
CA ASP A 107 -6.87 3.93 3.37
C ASP A 107 -8.17 3.08 3.38
N ALA A 108 -8.27 2.02 4.20
CA ALA A 108 -9.48 1.23 4.37
C ALA A 108 -10.67 2.08 4.90
N VAL A 109 -10.43 2.94 5.89
CA VAL A 109 -11.45 3.86 6.43
C VAL A 109 -11.93 4.84 5.36
N VAL A 110 -11.01 5.43 4.58
CA VAL A 110 -11.37 6.34 3.49
C VAL A 110 -12.26 5.62 2.47
N VAL A 111 -11.93 4.38 2.09
CA VAL A 111 -12.75 3.61 1.15
C VAL A 111 -14.09 3.20 1.77
N ALA A 112 -14.14 2.88 3.06
CA ALA A 112 -15.39 2.55 3.74
C ALA A 112 -16.37 3.74 3.77
N LEU A 113 -15.85 4.95 3.98
CA LEU A 113 -16.65 6.17 4.05
C LEU A 113 -17.00 6.74 2.67
N PHE A 114 -16.06 6.72 1.72
CA PHE A 114 -16.17 7.44 0.45
C PHE A 114 -16.20 6.53 -0.80
N GLY A 115 -15.97 5.22 -0.65
CA GLY A 115 -15.87 4.26 -1.74
C GLY A 115 -17.20 3.78 -2.33
N ARG A 116 -18.33 4.24 -1.79
CA ARG A 116 -19.70 3.98 -2.29
C ARG A 116 -19.98 2.51 -2.64
N GLY A 117 -19.76 1.62 -1.67
CA GLY A 117 -20.08 0.20 -1.82
C GLY A 117 -18.95 -0.68 -2.36
N LYS A 118 -17.74 -0.14 -2.58
CA LYS A 118 -16.53 -0.91 -2.92
C LYS A 118 -15.92 -1.64 -1.71
N TYR A 119 -16.71 -2.47 -1.03
CA TYR A 119 -16.27 -3.19 0.18
C TYR A 119 -15.12 -4.17 -0.06
N SER A 120 -14.98 -4.71 -1.28
CA SER A 120 -13.82 -5.53 -1.66
C SER A 120 -12.50 -4.77 -1.54
N MET A 121 -12.50 -3.46 -1.82
CA MET A 121 -11.32 -2.60 -1.68
C MET A 121 -11.05 -2.25 -0.21
N VAL A 122 -12.08 -2.11 0.62
CA VAL A 122 -11.90 -2.01 2.08
C VAL A 122 -11.19 -3.24 2.61
N LEU A 123 -11.67 -4.44 2.25
CA LEU A 123 -11.07 -5.70 2.65
C LEU A 123 -9.62 -5.80 2.15
N TRP A 124 -9.34 -5.40 0.91
CA TRP A 124 -7.99 -5.38 0.37
C TRP A 124 -7.03 -4.54 1.23
N HIS A 125 -7.41 -3.31 1.58
CA HIS A 125 -6.58 -2.44 2.44
C HIS A 125 -6.43 -3.01 3.86
N LEU A 126 -7.44 -3.67 4.41
CA LEU A 126 -7.32 -4.35 5.70
C LEU A 126 -6.39 -5.57 5.63
N LEU A 127 -6.42 -6.33 4.53
CA LEU A 127 -5.49 -7.45 4.33
C LEU A 127 -4.04 -6.96 4.23
N VAL A 128 -3.80 -5.85 3.54
CA VAL A 128 -2.48 -5.20 3.50
C VAL A 128 -2.05 -4.70 4.89
N ALA A 129 -2.99 -4.15 5.67
CA ALA A 129 -2.71 -3.72 7.04
C ALA A 129 -2.34 -4.91 7.95
N LEU A 130 -3.08 -6.01 7.87
CA LEU A 130 -2.80 -7.25 8.59
C LEU A 130 -1.45 -7.83 8.18
N TYR A 131 -1.14 -7.82 6.89
CA TYR A 131 0.14 -8.26 6.37
C TYR A 131 1.30 -7.45 6.96
N PHE A 132 1.26 -6.11 6.88
CA PHE A 132 2.32 -5.28 7.46
C PHE A 132 2.42 -5.43 8.99
N SER A 133 1.29 -5.55 9.69
CA SER A 133 1.27 -5.77 11.14
C SER A 133 1.89 -7.11 11.52
N GLY A 134 1.54 -8.19 10.80
CA GLY A 134 2.12 -9.52 11.01
C GLY A 134 3.63 -9.51 10.78
N MET A 135 4.10 -8.83 9.73
CA MET A 135 5.52 -8.69 9.44
C MET A 135 6.26 -7.86 10.50
N ALA A 136 5.67 -6.77 10.97
CA ALA A 136 6.23 -5.99 12.06
C ALA A 136 6.31 -6.82 13.36
N TYR A 137 5.28 -7.59 13.66
CA TYR A 137 5.24 -8.46 14.83
C TYR A 137 6.31 -9.54 14.78
N LEU A 138 6.41 -10.29 13.66
CA LEU A 138 7.43 -11.33 13.50
C LEU A 138 8.85 -10.77 13.65
N ARG A 139 9.10 -9.56 13.10
CA ARG A 139 10.37 -8.85 13.23
C ARG A 139 10.68 -8.33 14.63
N SER A 140 9.66 -8.06 15.43
CA SER A 140 9.86 -7.61 16.81
C SER A 140 10.30 -8.74 17.75
N GLN A 141 10.12 -10.00 17.34
CA GLN A 141 10.46 -11.20 18.13
C GLN A 141 11.88 -11.73 17.85
N SER A 142 12.55 -11.22 16.81
CA SER A 142 13.94 -11.54 16.44
C SER A 142 14.92 -10.50 16.93
#